data_AF-A0A1I3Z7T1-F1
#
_entry.id   AF-A0A1I3Z7T1-F1
#
_cell.length_a   1.000
_cell.length_b   1.000
_cell.length_c   1.000
_cell.angle_alpha   90.00
_cell.angle_beta   90.00
_cell.angle_gamma   90.00
#
_symmetry.space_group_name_H-M   'P 1'
#
loop_
_entity.id
_entity.type
_entity.pdbx_description
1 polymer ?
#
loop_
_entity_poly.entity_id
_entity_poly.type
_entity_poly.pdbx_seq_one_letter_code
_entity_poly.pdbx_strand_id
1 'polypeptide(L)' 'MGRKGSVFRNTSIAVALLALLMAGAAVAGRAGEGYSVIYFDDAGNEVGGATANCGGQYVSWGQRTAHYTRNTWICD' A
#
# COMPACT_ATOMS: atom_id res chain seq x y z
N MET A 1 -5.68 24.23 46.18
CA MET A 1 -5.22 24.55 44.80
C MET A 1 -4.66 23.29 44.17
N GLY A 2 -5.41 22.62 43.29
CA GLY A 2 -5.00 21.38 42.64
C GLY A 2 -4.24 21.64 41.34
N ARG A 3 -3.01 21.14 41.24
CA ARG A 3 -2.24 21.09 39.98
C ARG A 3 -2.73 19.88 39.17
N LYS A 4 -3.51 20.13 38.11
CA LYS A 4 -3.82 19.09 37.11
C LYS A 4 -2.61 18.94 36.19
N GLY A 5 -1.87 17.86 36.36
CA GLY A 5 -0.76 17.47 35.48
C GLY A 5 -1.29 17.01 34.12
N SER A 6 -0.74 17.59 33.07
CA SER A 6 -1.07 17.34 31.67
C SER A 6 -0.66 15.92 31.23
N VAL A 7 -1.64 15.03 31.09
CA VAL A 7 -1.48 13.68 30.51
C VAL A 7 -1.68 13.76 28.99
N PHE A 8 -0.76 14.36 28.23
CA PHE A 8 -0.84 14.43 26.77
C PHE A 8 0.55 14.52 26.11
N ARG A 9 1.45 13.57 26.38
CA ARG A 9 2.77 13.56 25.73
C ARG A 9 3.17 12.28 24.99
N ASN A 10 2.44 11.17 25.16
CA ASN A 10 2.87 9.87 24.63
C ASN A 10 1.88 9.20 23.66
N THR A 11 0.65 9.70 23.53
CA THR A 11 -0.38 9.09 22.68
C THR A 11 -0.10 9.25 21.19
N SER A 12 0.61 10.31 20.79
CA SER A 12 0.89 10.62 19.39
C SER A 12 1.84 9.63 18.71
N ILE A 13 2.75 9.02 19.47
CA ILE A 13 3.75 8.08 18.94
C ILE A 13 3.10 6.73 18.61
N ALA A 14 2.17 6.26 19.45
CA ALA A 14 1.46 5.01 19.22
C ALA A 14 0.58 5.07 17.96
N VAL A 15 -0.10 6.20 17.72
CA VAL A 15 -0.92 6.41 16.52
C VAL A 15 -0.04 6.45 15.25
N ALA A 16 1.11 7.12 15.31
CA ALA A 16 2.04 7.18 14.17
C ALA A 16 2.62 5.81 13.80
N LEU A 17 2.93 4.96 14.79
CA LEU A 17 3.43 3.60 14.57
C LEU A 17 2.37 2.66 13.96
N LEU A 18 1.10 2.79 14.38
CA LEU A 18 -0.02 2.03 13.80
C LEU A 18 -0.27 2.39 12.33
N ALA A 19 -0.09 3.65 11.93
CA ALA A 19 -0.24 4.08 10.54
C ALA A 19 0.85 3.50 9.61
N LEU A 20 2.07 3.26 10.13
CA LEU A 20 3.18 2.69 9.36
C LEU A 20 2.99 1.20 9.03
N LEU A 21 2.25 0.46 9.87
CA LEU A 21 1.95 -0.96 9.65
C LEU A 21 0.97 -1.20 8.49
N MET A 22 0.26 -0.16 8.04
CA MET A 22 -0.64 -0.22 6.88
C MET A 22 0.09 -0.04 5.55
N ALA A 23 1.42 0.11 5.56
CA ALA A 23 2.24 0.06 4.34
C ALA A 23 2.23 -1.37 3.79
N GLY A 24 1.22 -1.68 2.98
CA GLY A 24 0.98 -3.02 2.44
C GLY A 24 2.22 -3.66 1.79
N ALA A 25 2.31 -4.99 1.90
CA ALA A 25 3.41 -5.79 1.35
C ALA A 25 3.72 -5.40 -0.11
N ALA A 26 4.99 -5.15 -0.43
CA ALA A 26 5.39 -4.89 -1.80
C ALA A 26 5.05 -6.10 -2.68
N VAL A 27 4.24 -5.91 -3.72
CA VAL A 27 3.96 -6.96 -4.71
C VAL A 27 5.11 -6.90 -5.72
N ALA A 28 6.11 -7.76 -5.56
CA ALA A 28 7.21 -7.89 -6.51
C ALA A 28 6.89 -8.99 -7.53
N GLY A 29 7.14 -8.73 -8.81
CA GLY A 29 7.16 -9.75 -9.86
C GLY A 29 8.37 -10.67 -9.72
N ARG A 30 8.29 -11.89 -10.27
CA ARG A 30 9.48 -12.75 -10.41
C ARG A 30 10.44 -12.14 -11.45
N ALA A 31 11.74 -12.47 -11.34
CA ALA A 31 12.69 -12.08 -12.39
C ALA A 31 12.26 -12.70 -13.73
N GLY A 32 12.15 -11.88 -14.78
CA GLY A 32 11.63 -12.29 -16.09
C GLY A 32 10.09 -12.31 -16.19
N GLU A 33 9.37 -11.74 -15.21
CA GLU A 33 7.91 -11.63 -15.22
C GLU A 33 7.47 -10.16 -15.11
N GLY A 34 6.61 -9.73 -16.03
CA GLY A 34 5.85 -8.49 -15.90
C GLY A 34 4.56 -8.72 -15.11
N TYR A 35 4.07 -7.69 -14.42
CA TYR A 35 2.81 -7.77 -13.70
C TYR A 35 1.99 -6.49 -13.77
N SER A 36 0.68 -6.63 -13.60
CA SER A 36 -0.26 -5.54 -13.35
C SER A 36 -1.16 -5.88 -12.17
N VAL A 37 -1.39 -4.90 -11.30
CA VAL A 37 -2.30 -4.98 -10.15
C VAL A 37 -3.27 -3.81 -10.21
N ILE A 38 -4.56 -4.09 -10.03
CA ILE A 38 -5.61 -3.08 -9.84
C ILE A 38 -6.20 -3.26 -8.44
N TYR A 39 -6.26 -2.18 -7.66
CA TYR A 39 -6.76 -2.12 -6.30
C TYR A 39 -8.16 -1.51 -6.28
N PHE A 40 -9.05 -2.11 -5.49
CA PHE A 40 -10.45 -1.72 -5.37
C PHE A 40 -10.80 -1.31 -3.93
N ASP A 41 -11.81 -0.45 -3.77
CA ASP A 41 -12.47 -0.23 -2.48
C ASP A 41 -13.47 -1.36 -2.15
N ASP A 42 -14.10 -1.27 -0.97
CA ASP A 42 -15.09 -2.24 -0.50
C ASP A 42 -16.37 -2.28 -1.37
N ALA A 43 -16.62 -1.22 -2.14
CA ALA A 43 -17.75 -1.13 -3.07
C ALA A 43 -17.39 -1.66 -4.48
N GLY A 44 -16.14 -2.05 -4.72
CA GLY A 44 -15.64 -2.56 -5.99
C GLY A 44 -15.18 -1.48 -6.98
N ASN A 45 -15.01 -0.22 -6.55
CA ASN A 45 -14.47 0.83 -7.40
C ASN A 45 -12.95 0.77 -7.43
N GLU A 46 -12.33 1.03 -8.59
CA GLU A 46 -10.88 1.16 -8.69
C GLU A 46 -10.41 2.39 -7.90
N VAL A 47 -9.41 2.20 -7.04
CA VAL A 47 -8.80 3.26 -6.24
C VAL A 47 -7.30 3.37 -6.44
N GLY A 48 -6.67 2.45 -7.19
CA GLY A 48 -5.25 2.50 -7.48
C GLY A 48 -4.76 1.31 -8.29
N GLY A 49 -3.47 1.30 -8.58
CA GLY A 49 -2.84 0.19 -9.28
C GLY A 49 -1.32 0.30 -9.37
N ALA A 50 -0.71 -0.76 -9.88
CA ALA A 50 0.71 -0.82 -10.13
C ALA A 50 1.02 -1.76 -11.30
N THR A 51 1.89 -1.34 -12.20
CA THR A 51 2.34 -2.16 -13.34
C THR A 51 3.86 -2.12 -13.41
N ALA A 52 4.49 -3.30 -13.48
CA ALA A 52 5.89 -3.45 -13.86
C ALA A 52 5.95 -4.19 -15.19
N ASN A 53 6.55 -3.60 -16.21
CA ASN A 53 6.71 -4.25 -17.50
C ASN A 53 8.09 -4.88 -17.66
N CYS A 54 8.24 -5.69 -18.70
CA CYS A 54 9.47 -6.41 -19.02
C CYS A 54 10.65 -5.50 -19.39
N GLY A 55 10.37 -4.25 -19.78
CA GLY A 55 11.40 -3.22 -20.02
C GLY A 55 11.92 -2.55 -18.75
N GLY A 56 11.53 -3.04 -17.57
CA GLY A 56 11.94 -2.47 -16.28
C GLY A 56 11.23 -1.15 -15.93
N GLN A 57 10.18 -0.77 -16.67
CA GLN A 57 9.37 0.40 -16.34
C GLN A 57 8.35 0.02 -15.27
N TYR A 58 8.27 0.85 -14.24
CA TYR A 58 7.31 0.71 -13.16
C TYR A 58 6.42 1.95 -13.09
N VAL A 59 5.12 1.73 -13.02
CA VAL A 59 4.12 2.78 -12.77
C VAL A 59 3.24 2.36 -11.61
N SER A 60 2.85 3.32 -10.78
CA SER A 60 1.85 3.11 -9.73
C SER A 60 1.03 4.36 -9.51
N TRP A 61 -0.21 4.17 -9.05
CA TRP A 61 -1.15 5.26 -8.79
C TRP A 61 -2.10 4.90 -7.65
N GLY A 62 -2.73 5.93 -7.08
CA GLY A 62 -3.84 5.77 -6.16
C GLY A 62 -3.47 5.12 -4.83
N GLN A 63 -4.41 4.33 -4.29
CA GLN A 63 -4.31 3.67 -3.00
C GLN A 63 -4.17 2.17 -3.17
N ARG A 64 -3.33 1.54 -2.32
CA ARG A 64 -3.21 0.09 -2.23
C ARG A 64 -4.21 -0.41 -1.20
N THR A 65 -4.99 -1.42 -1.56
CA THR A 65 -6.00 -2.02 -0.69
C THR A 65 -5.82 -3.53 -0.62
N ALA A 66 -6.55 -4.18 0.29
CA ALA A 66 -6.58 -5.64 0.38
C ALA A 66 -7.40 -6.28 -0.77
N HIS A 67 -8.27 -5.52 -1.43
CA HIS A 67 -9.08 -5.96 -2.56
C HIS A 67 -8.35 -5.67 -3.87
N TYR A 68 -7.78 -6.68 -4.52
CA TYR A 68 -7.05 -6.45 -5.75
C TYR A 68 -7.16 -7.61 -6.74
N THR A 69 -6.98 -7.28 -8.02
CA THR A 69 -6.75 -8.25 -9.09
C THR A 69 -5.31 -8.16 -9.54
N ARG A 70 -4.65 -9.29 -9.78
CA ARG A 70 -3.26 -9.36 -10.28
C ARG A 70 -3.18 -10.22 -11.54
N ASN A 71 -2.53 -9.68 -12.56
CA ASN A 71 -2.18 -10.37 -13.79
C ASN A 71 -0.66 -10.39 -13.97
N THR A 72 -0.16 -11.48 -14.55
CA THR A 72 1.27 -11.68 -14.80
C THR A 72 1.50 -12.25 -16.18
N TRP A 73 2.65 -11.92 -16.76
CA TRP A 73 3.10 -12.47 -18.04
C TRP A 73 4.62 -12.66 -18.03
N ILE A 74 5.09 -13.63 -18.80
CA ILE A 74 6.52 -13.89 -18.98
C ILE A 74 7.09 -12.88 -19.96
N CYS A 75 8.27 -12.37 -19.66
CA CYS A 75 9.05 -11.52 -20.53
C CYS A 75 9.82 -12.38 -21.54
N ASP A 76 9.79 -11.95 -22.81
CA ASP A 76 10.48 -12.56 -23.95
C ASP A 76 11.99 -12.29 -23.95
#